data_AF-A0AAV3XUN5-F1
#
_entry.id   AF-A0AAV3XUN5-F1
#
_cell.length_a   1.000
_cell.length_b   1.000
_cell.length_c   1.000
_cell.angle_alpha   90.00
_cell.angle_beta   90.00
_cell.angle_gamma   90.00
#
_symmetry.space_group_name_H-M   'P 1'
#
loop_
_entity.id
_entity.type
_entity.pdbx_description
1 polymer ?
#
loop_
_entity_poly.entity_id
_entity_poly.type
_entity_poly.pdbx_seq_one_letter_code
_entity_poly.pdbx_strand_id
1 'polypeptide(L)'
;MPSNIDCSKIKEFTILPKNGAFYLALSYPVQKEKHDLDINRALSIDLGTADNLTACVDTLGNSFLIDARAMKAMNQLWNKKVSTRKQGKSEGYWDKWLDRITRKRNHQMRFGD
;
A
#
# COMPACT_ATOMS: atom_id res chain seq x y z
N MET A 1 10.02 19.98 10.58
CA MET A 1 8.76 19.23 10.41
C MET A 1 8.13 19.62 9.08
N PRO A 2 7.46 18.71 8.37
CA PRO A 2 6.72 19.06 7.15
C PRO A 2 5.71 20.17 7.45
N SER A 3 5.59 21.15 6.55
CA SER A 3 4.70 22.31 6.75
C SER A 3 3.21 21.95 6.76
N ASN A 4 2.86 20.77 6.24
CA ASN A 4 1.49 20.27 6.18
C ASN A 4 1.05 19.49 7.44
N ILE A 5 1.85 19.47 8.51
CA ILE A 5 1.54 18.73 9.75
C ILE A 5 1.41 19.69 10.94
N ASP A 6 0.22 19.70 11.53
CA ASP A 6 -0.04 20.37 12.80
C ASP A 6 0.46 19.51 13.98
N CYS A 7 1.59 19.89 14.55
CA CYS A 7 2.24 19.14 15.63
C CYS A 7 1.39 19.08 16.91
N SER A 8 0.46 20.02 17.12
CA SER A 8 -0.41 20.03 18.30
C SER A 8 -1.40 18.86 18.34
N LYS A 9 -1.69 18.26 17.17
CA LYS A 9 -2.61 17.14 17.03
C LYS A 9 -1.94 15.78 17.21
N ILE A 10 -0.61 15.72 17.20
CA ILE A 10 0.13 14.47 17.32
C ILE A 10 -0.05 13.89 18.73
N LYS A 11 -0.38 12.60 18.81
CA LYS A 11 -0.56 11.84 20.05
C LYS A 11 0.62 10.93 20.35
N GLU A 12 1.29 10.44 19.31
CA GLU A 12 2.44 9.55 19.46
C GLU A 12 3.49 9.83 18.38
N PHE A 13 4.75 9.81 18.81
CA PHE A 13 5.92 9.79 17.96
C PHE A 13 6.59 8.42 18.11
N THR A 14 6.57 7.61 17.05
CA THR A 14 7.20 6.28 17.05
C THR A 14 8.45 6.29 16.19
N ILE A 15 9.60 5.95 16.78
CA ILE A 15 10.85 5.76 16.04
C ILE A 15 10.91 4.31 15.56
N LEU A 16 10.91 4.12 14.24
CA LEU A 16 10.94 2.80 13.61
C LEU A 16 12.31 2.54 12.98
N PRO A 17 13.17 1.68 13.58
CA PRO A 17 14.40 1.24 12.93
C PRO A 17 14.09 0.29 11.77
N LYS A 18 14.48 0.66 10.54
CA LYS A 18 14.28 -0.15 9.33
C LYS A 18 15.46 -0.01 8.37
N ASN A 19 16.12 -1.12 8.03
CA ASN A 19 17.18 -1.20 6.99
C ASN A 19 18.32 -0.19 7.18
N GLY A 20 18.81 -0.01 8.41
CA GLY A 20 19.89 0.93 8.72
C GLY A 20 19.48 2.39 8.73
N ALA A 21 18.17 2.70 8.72
CA ALA A 21 17.64 4.05 8.88
C ALA A 21 16.56 4.07 9.98
N PHE A 22 16.34 5.24 10.56
CA PHE A 22 15.24 5.50 11.49
C PHE A 22 14.14 6.30 10.78
N TYR A 23 12.91 5.82 10.87
CA TYR A 23 11.72 6.52 10.40
C TYR A 23 10.95 7.08 11.59
N LEU A 24 10.46 8.31 11.47
CA LEU A 24 9.53 8.87 12.43
C LEU A 24 8.10 8.66 11.92
N ALA A 25 7.32 7.83 12.62
CA ALA A 25 5.89 7.69 12.38
C ALA A 25 5.14 8.59 13.36
N LEU A 26 4.17 9.35 12.86
CA LEU A 26 3.36 10.30 13.62
C LEU A 26 1.92 9.78 13.65
N SER A 27 1.41 9.51 14.85
CA SER A 27 0.02 9.10 15.04
C SER A 27 -0.79 10.27 15.55
N TYR A 28 -1.88 10.59 14.89
CA TYR A 28 -2.80 11.66 15.27
C TYR A 28 -4.25 11.22 15.01
N PRO A 29 -5.24 11.74 15.75
CA PRO A 29 -6.62 11.38 15.56
C PRO A 29 -7.12 11.96 14.24
N VAL A 30 -7.75 11.12 13.43
CA VAL A 30 -8.54 11.54 12.28
C VAL A 30 -9.99 11.64 12.75
N GLN A 31 -10.63 12.79 12.50
CA GLN A 31 -12.05 12.93 12.80
C GLN A 31 -12.83 11.97 11.92
N LYS A 32 -13.67 11.14 12.55
CA LYS A 32 -14.59 10.28 11.82
C LYS A 32 -15.68 11.17 11.22
N GLU A 33 -15.79 11.16 9.90
CA GLU A 33 -16.92 11.77 9.23
C GLU A 33 -18.18 10.98 9.56
N LYS A 34 -19.25 11.68 9.96
CA LYS A 34 -20.57 11.07 10.09
C LYS A 34 -21.24 11.16 8.74
N HIS A 35 -21.55 10.00 8.17
CA HIS A 35 -22.37 9.90 6.97
C HIS A 35 -23.77 9.47 7.36
N ASP A 36 -24.78 10.08 6.75
CA ASP A 36 -26.16 9.61 6.83
C ASP A 36 -26.30 8.40 5.90
N LEU A 37 -26.32 7.19 6.47
CA LEU A 37 -26.29 5.93 5.73
C LEU A 37 -27.65 5.23 5.85
N ASP A 38 -28.13 4.70 4.72
CA ASP A 38 -29.33 3.85 4.68
C ASP A 38 -28.94 2.40 4.98
N ILE A 39 -29.44 1.85 6.09
CA ILE A 39 -29.16 0.47 6.53
C ILE A 39 -29.69 -0.60 5.57
N ASN A 40 -30.65 -0.27 4.71
CA ASN A 40 -31.16 -1.19 3.71
C ASN A 40 -30.30 -1.23 2.43
N ARG A 41 -29.26 -0.38 2.35
CA ARG A 41 -28.32 -0.35 1.23
C ARG A 41 -26.99 -0.94 1.64
N ALA A 42 -26.44 -1.77 0.75
CA ALA A 42 -25.15 -2.41 0.96
C ALA A 42 -24.34 -2.41 -0.34
N LEU A 43 -23.02 -2.44 -0.18
CA LEU A 43 -22.05 -2.66 -1.25
C LEU A 43 -21.38 -4.02 -1.02
N SER A 44 -21.56 -4.94 -1.95
CA SER A 44 -20.79 -6.17 -2.01
C SER A 44 -19.44 -5.89 -2.70
N ILE A 45 -18.36 -6.44 -2.16
CA ILE A 45 -17.01 -6.32 -2.70
C ILE A 45 -16.44 -7.73 -2.83
N ASP A 46 -16.27 -8.18 -4.06
CA ASP A 46 -15.60 -9.44 -4.39
C ASP A 46 -14.16 -9.17 -4.82
N LEU A 47 -13.20 -9.87 -4.22
CA LEU A 47 -11.78 -9.66 -4.48
C LEU A 47 -11.34 -10.46 -5.72
N GLY A 48 -10.79 -9.75 -6.70
CA GLY A 48 -10.22 -10.36 -7.92
C GLY A 48 -8.71 -10.60 -7.82
N THR A 49 -8.21 -11.56 -8.62
CA THR A 49 -6.78 -11.92 -8.70
C THR A 49 -6.17 -11.65 -10.08
N ALA A 50 -7.02 -11.48 -11.09
CA ALA A 50 -6.66 -11.25 -12.47
C ALA A 50 -6.69 -9.74 -12.79
N ASP A 51 -7.56 -9.31 -13.70
CA ASP A 51 -7.49 -7.96 -14.26
C ASP A 51 -8.03 -6.89 -13.31
N ASN A 52 -8.98 -7.25 -12.46
CA ASN A 52 -9.55 -6.37 -11.44
C ASN A 52 -9.07 -6.76 -10.05
N LEU A 53 -8.79 -5.76 -9.22
CA LEU A 53 -8.55 -5.90 -7.79
C LEU A 53 -9.85 -6.25 -7.08
N THR A 54 -10.95 -5.59 -7.45
CA THR A 54 -12.28 -5.89 -6.92
C THR A 54 -13.37 -5.70 -7.95
N ALA A 55 -14.42 -6.51 -7.84
CA ALA A 55 -15.72 -6.27 -8.45
C ALA A 55 -16.70 -5.86 -7.37
N CYS A 56 -17.41 -4.75 -7.59
CA CYS A 56 -18.29 -4.15 -6.61
C CYS A 56 -19.70 -4.03 -7.18
N VAL A 57 -20.71 -4.42 -6.39
CA VAL A 57 -22.14 -4.33 -6.76
C VAL A 57 -22.94 -3.84 -5.57
N ASP A 58 -23.84 -2.89 -5.78
CA ASP A 58 -24.73 -2.39 -4.73
C ASP A 58 -26.17 -2.95 -4.84
N THR A 59 -26.96 -2.77 -3.79
CA THR A 59 -28.37 -3.20 -3.75
C THR A 59 -29.29 -2.41 -4.69
N LEU A 60 -28.80 -1.33 -5.32
CA LEU A 60 -29.54 -0.54 -6.30
C LEU A 60 -29.29 -1.01 -7.74
N GLY A 61 -28.41 -2.00 -7.92
CA GLY A 61 -28.05 -2.57 -9.23
C GLY A 61 -26.88 -1.87 -9.92
N ASN A 62 -26.18 -0.95 -9.25
CA ASN A 62 -24.96 -0.36 -9.80
C ASN A 62 -23.78 -1.32 -9.64
N SER A 63 -22.84 -1.27 -10.58
CA SER A 63 -21.62 -2.08 -10.51
C SER A 63 -20.40 -1.31 -11.02
N PHE A 64 -19.23 -1.57 -10.42
CA PHE A 64 -17.97 -1.04 -10.91
C PHE A 64 -16.81 -2.01 -10.63
N LEU A 65 -15.71 -1.82 -11.37
CA LEU A 65 -14.49 -2.60 -11.24
C LEU A 65 -13.34 -1.69 -10.79
N ILE A 66 -12.54 -2.17 -9.84
CA ILE A 66 -11.25 -1.53 -9.50
C ILE A 66 -10.15 -2.31 -10.20
N ASP A 67 -9.35 -1.63 -11.00
CA ASP A 67 -8.30 -2.23 -11.82
C ASP A 67 -7.06 -2.65 -11.01
N ALA A 68 -6.46 -3.81 -11.33
CA ALA A 68 -5.22 -4.31 -10.71
C ALA A 68 -3.95 -4.06 -11.55
N ARG A 69 -4.06 -3.54 -12.78
CA ARG A 69 -2.94 -3.44 -13.74
C ARG A 69 -1.75 -2.65 -13.20
N ALA A 70 -1.97 -1.48 -12.59
CA ALA A 70 -0.89 -0.66 -12.05
C ALA A 70 -0.10 -1.41 -10.95
N MET A 71 -0.83 -2.04 -10.03
CA MET A 71 -0.24 -2.85 -8.95
C MET A 71 0.56 -4.04 -9.49
N LYS A 72 0.02 -4.73 -10.51
CA LYS A 72 0.70 -5.84 -11.19
C LYS A 72 1.97 -5.40 -11.90
N ALA A 73 1.94 -4.28 -12.61
CA ALA A 73 3.11 -3.75 -13.31
C ALA A 73 4.25 -3.41 -12.33
N MET A 74 3.92 -2.80 -11.20
CA MET A 74 4.90 -2.53 -10.14
C MET A 74 5.52 -3.82 -9.58
N ASN A 75 4.69 -4.83 -9.30
CA ASN A 75 5.17 -6.11 -8.79
C ASN A 75 6.00 -6.88 -9.82
N GLN A 76 5.61 -6.83 -11.10
CA GLN A 76 6.35 -7.45 -12.21
C GLN A 76 7.74 -6.81 -12.37
N LEU A 77 7.83 -5.48 -12.34
CA LEU A 77 9.11 -4.77 -12.41
C LEU A 77 10.03 -5.14 -11.23
N TRP A 78 9.47 -5.26 -10.02
CA TRP A 78 10.21 -5.73 -8.85
C TRP A 78 10.70 -7.17 -9.04
N ASN A 79 9.84 -8.11 -9.44
CA ASN A 79 10.20 -9.50 -9.72
C ASN A 79 11.34 -9.60 -10.75
N LYS A 80 11.26 -8.85 -11.84
CA LYS A 80 12.31 -8.80 -12.88
C LYS A 80 13.64 -8.34 -12.29
N LYS A 81 13.64 -7.25 -11.53
CA LYS A 81 14.85 -6.71 -10.89
C LYS A 81 15.46 -7.68 -9.88
N VAL A 82 14.65 -8.35 -9.07
CA VAL A 82 15.11 -9.36 -8.10
C VAL A 82 15.72 -10.55 -8.83
N SER A 83 15.03 -11.10 -9.83
CA SER A 83 15.50 -12.24 -10.63
C SER A 83 16.86 -11.95 -11.28
N THR A 84 16.98 -10.84 -12.00
CA THR A 84 18.25 -10.42 -12.62
C THR A 84 19.37 -10.25 -11.59
N ARG A 85 19.09 -9.69 -10.42
CA ARG A 85 20.12 -9.47 -9.38
C ARG A 85 20.53 -10.76 -8.66
N LYS A 86 19.63 -11.75 -8.54
CA LYS A 86 19.89 -13.05 -7.91
C LYS A 86 20.45 -14.11 -8.88
N GLN A 87 20.48 -13.84 -10.19
CA GLN A 87 20.98 -14.79 -11.19
C GLN A 87 22.42 -15.23 -10.89
N GLY A 88 22.65 -16.55 -10.86
CA GLY A 88 23.96 -17.16 -10.60
C GLY A 88 24.43 -17.08 -9.15
N LYS A 89 23.55 -16.74 -8.20
CA LYS A 89 23.88 -16.62 -6.77
C LYS A 89 23.20 -17.72 -5.96
N SER A 90 23.67 -17.91 -4.73
CA SER A 90 23.04 -18.84 -3.78
C SER A 90 21.56 -18.49 -3.55
N GLU A 91 20.75 -19.49 -3.22
CA GLU A 91 19.31 -19.33 -2.98
C GLU A 91 18.99 -18.23 -1.95
N GLY A 92 19.74 -18.19 -0.86
CA GLY A 92 19.65 -17.19 0.20
C GLY A 92 20.31 -15.84 -0.09
N TYR A 93 20.82 -15.61 -1.31
CA TYR A 93 21.49 -14.35 -1.62
C TYR A 93 20.57 -13.15 -1.44
N TRP A 94 21.02 -12.18 -0.66
CA TRP A 94 20.35 -10.91 -0.43
C TRP A 94 21.38 -9.80 -0.17
N ASP A 95 21.23 -8.66 -0.83
CA ASP A 95 22.15 -7.52 -0.68
C ASP A 95 21.41 -6.21 -0.38
N LYS A 96 22.17 -5.17 0.01
CA LYS A 96 21.61 -3.84 0.31
C LYS A 96 20.86 -3.21 -0.87
N TRP A 97 21.16 -3.62 -2.11
CA TRP A 97 20.44 -3.14 -3.28
C TRP A 97 19.04 -3.77 -3.36
N LEU A 98 18.92 -5.07 -3.09
CA LEU A 98 17.65 -5.79 -2.97
C LEU A 98 16.78 -5.23 -1.83
N ASP A 99 17.38 -4.85 -0.70
CA ASP A 99 16.67 -4.11 0.37
C ASP A 99 16.05 -2.82 -0.15
N ARG A 100 16.83 -2.03 -0.89
CA ARG A 100 16.40 -0.72 -1.40
C ARG A 100 15.26 -0.83 -2.40
N ILE A 101 15.36 -1.74 -3.37
CA ILE A 101 14.30 -1.90 -4.38
C ILE A 101 13.03 -2.51 -3.79
N THR A 102 13.15 -3.42 -2.82
CA THR A 102 12.01 -4.04 -2.13
C THR A 102 11.29 -3.02 -1.27
N ARG A 103 12.03 -2.15 -0.57
CA ARG A 103 11.46 -1.03 0.17
C ARG A 103 10.73 -0.05 -0.73
N LYS A 104 11.30 0.29 -1.89
CA LYS A 104 10.62 1.14 -2.89
C LYS A 104 9.28 0.52 -3.30
N ARG A 105 9.28 -0.76 -3.68
CA ARG A 105 8.04 -1.47 -4.03
C ARG A 105 7.04 -1.46 -2.88
N ASN A 106 7.46 -1.73 -1.65
CA ASN A 106 6.57 -1.75 -0.49
C ASN A 106 5.97 -0.39 -0.16
N HIS A 107 6.71 0.71 -0.37
CA HIS A 107 6.16 2.05 -0.22
C HIS A 107 5.11 2.35 -1.29
N GLN A 108 5.40 2.05 -2.56
CA GLN A 108 4.46 2.23 -3.66
C GLN A 108 3.15 1.45 -3.42
N MET A 109 3.24 0.20 -2.96
CA MET A 109 2.07 -0.64 -2.67
C MET A 109 1.23 -0.14 -1.48
N ARG A 110 1.85 0.55 -0.52
CA ARG A 110 1.19 0.96 0.73
C ARG A 110 0.63 2.38 0.66
N PHE A 111 1.28 3.27 -0.10
CA PHE A 111 0.98 4.69 -0.10
C PHE A 111 0.60 5.25 -1.48
N GLY A 112 0.81 4.50 -2.56
CA GLY A 112 0.39 4.92 -3.91
C GLY A 112 1.35 5.87 -4.65
N ASP A 113 2.48 6.26 -4.03
CA ASP A 113 3.47 7.24 -4.54
C ASP A 113 4.80 6.61 -5.01
#